data_AF-A0A183FNE0-F1
#
_entry.id   AF-A0A183FNE0-F1
#
_cell.length_a   1.000
_cell.length_b   1.000
_cell.length_c   1.000
_cell.angle_alpha   90.00
_cell.angle_beta   90.00
_cell.angle_gamma   90.00
#
_symmetry.space_group_name_H-M   'P 1'
#
loop_
_entity.id
_entity.type
_entity.pdbx_description
1 polymer ?
#
loop_
_entity_poly.entity_id
_entity_poly.type
_entity_poly.pdbx_seq_one_letter_code
_entity_poly.pdbx_strand_id
1 'polypeptide(L)'
;MNKPALYSPQTSLVPIHRPRRDGRLGWPGREIRTRNLVSGSCFTNPHEMLGKRIMKRACDLKDEFAAFYTSLELEHRDELEECTKLFLKKVVTNIDYVDEVTRLSEEFGQRFVELRAQGFRADYFAILADATIKECTHLDSAVHKAHTTTQAFSQFGAMVFSSVRDGFYTEVRRIRRASNSFSVGSNSSVRRKKTSDSDAGNRSRGTAWSFDPVHVAKVGSLGR
;
A
#
# COMPACT_ATOMS: atom_id res chain seq x y z
N MET A 1 54.11 18.85 15.26
CA MET A 1 53.62 17.45 15.37
C MET A 1 52.68 17.44 16.57
N ASN A 2 51.38 17.16 16.53
CA ASN A 2 50.60 16.06 15.96
C ASN A 2 49.13 16.53 15.77
N LYS A 3 48.47 16.20 14.65
CA LYS A 3 47.01 16.28 14.50
C LYS A 3 46.42 14.90 14.78
N PRO A 4 45.33 14.73 15.56
CA PRO A 4 44.59 13.48 15.57
C PRO A 4 43.61 13.40 14.40
N ALA A 5 43.57 12.21 13.79
CA ALA A 5 42.85 11.86 12.58
C ALA A 5 41.32 11.91 12.75
N LEU A 6 40.65 12.45 11.73
CA LEU A 6 39.20 12.34 11.54
C LEU A 6 38.86 10.92 11.08
N TYR A 7 38.00 10.24 11.81
CA TYR A 7 37.39 8.97 11.42
C TYR A 7 36.20 9.26 10.50
N SER A 8 36.26 8.81 9.24
CA SER A 8 35.09 8.75 8.35
C SER A 8 34.34 7.43 8.59
N PRO A 9 33.01 7.42 8.73
CA PRO A 9 32.24 6.20 8.54
C PRO A 9 31.92 6.07 7.04
N GLN A 10 32.51 5.06 6.40
CA GLN A 10 32.09 4.57 5.09
C GLN A 10 30.63 4.10 5.16
N THR A 11 29.72 4.83 4.53
CA THR A 11 28.39 4.34 4.19
C THR A 11 28.49 3.48 2.93
N SER A 12 28.67 2.18 3.10
CA SER A 12 28.56 1.23 2.00
C SER A 12 27.09 1.17 1.55
N LEU A 13 26.76 1.89 0.48
CA LEU A 13 25.52 1.72 -0.26
C LEU A 13 25.52 0.30 -0.87
N VAL A 14 24.79 -0.62 -0.25
CA VAL A 14 24.46 -1.91 -0.85
C VAL A 14 23.47 -1.65 -2.00
N PRO A 15 23.80 -2.02 -3.25
CA PRO A 15 22.85 -1.90 -4.35
C PRO A 15 21.69 -2.86 -4.12
N ILE A 16 20.47 -2.33 -4.00
CA ILE A 16 19.25 -3.15 -3.98
C ILE A 16 19.11 -3.77 -5.36
N HIS A 17 19.49 -5.04 -5.47
CA HIS A 17 19.34 -5.83 -6.67
C HIS A 17 17.83 -6.01 -6.92
N ARG A 18 17.30 -5.33 -7.94
CA ARG A 18 15.92 -5.49 -8.38
C ARG A 18 15.79 -6.88 -9.04
N PRO A 19 14.98 -7.81 -8.52
CA PRO A 19 14.79 -9.09 -9.18
C PRO A 19 14.08 -8.87 -10.52
N ARG A 20 14.65 -9.47 -11.57
CA ARG A 20 14.07 -9.56 -12.90
C ARG A 20 12.73 -10.30 -12.80
N ARG A 21 11.70 -9.74 -13.41
CA ARG A 21 10.32 -10.26 -13.39
C ARG A 21 10.21 -11.45 -14.34
N ASP A 22 10.63 -12.62 -13.90
CA ASP A 22 10.22 -13.87 -14.55
C ASP A 22 8.86 -14.29 -13.99
N GLY A 23 7.90 -14.39 -14.90
CA GLY A 23 6.56 -14.82 -14.61
C GLY A 23 6.50 -16.31 -14.29
N ARG A 24 5.50 -16.66 -13.48
CA ARG A 24 5.04 -18.00 -13.09
C ARG A 24 5.73 -18.66 -11.89
N LEU A 25 4.91 -18.69 -10.82
CA LEU A 25 4.63 -19.81 -9.92
C LEU A 25 5.57 -20.00 -8.72
N GLY A 26 4.99 -19.75 -7.55
CA GLY A 26 5.34 -20.42 -6.30
C GLY A 26 6.54 -19.83 -5.56
N TRP A 27 6.25 -19.12 -4.47
CA TRP A 27 6.92 -19.29 -3.18
C TRP A 27 8.06 -20.33 -3.19
N PRO A 28 9.34 -19.91 -3.30
CA PRO A 28 10.45 -20.81 -3.14
C PRO A 28 10.69 -21.05 -1.64
N GLY A 29 9.89 -21.93 -1.03
CA GLY A 29 10.24 -22.85 0.07
C GLY A 29 11.11 -22.37 1.24
N ARG A 30 11.20 -21.06 1.55
CA ARG A 30 12.02 -20.50 2.64
C ARG A 30 11.18 -19.70 3.62
N GLU A 31 10.13 -20.32 4.13
CA GLU A 31 8.89 -19.58 4.37
C GLU A 31 8.30 -19.64 5.76
N ILE A 32 8.80 -20.52 6.63
CA ILE A 32 8.20 -20.69 7.96
C ILE A 32 8.88 -19.77 8.99
N ARG A 33 10.20 -19.59 8.89
CA ARG A 33 10.96 -18.73 9.80
C ARG A 33 10.66 -17.25 9.56
N THR A 34 10.66 -16.83 8.30
CA THR A 34 10.35 -15.46 7.86
C THR A 34 8.95 -15.04 8.31
N ARG A 35 7.96 -15.94 8.20
CA ARG A 35 6.59 -15.70 8.63
C ARG A 35 6.43 -15.64 10.14
N ASN A 36 7.05 -16.56 10.90
CA ASN A 36 7.02 -16.52 12.37
C ASN A 36 7.68 -15.26 12.95
N LEU A 37 8.76 -14.77 12.32
CA LEU A 37 9.38 -13.50 12.71
C LEU A 37 8.45 -12.31 12.47
N VAL A 38 7.84 -12.21 11.28
CA VAL A 38 6.92 -11.10 10.96
C VAL A 38 5.69 -11.15 11.86
N SER A 39 5.09 -12.32 12.09
CA SER A 39 3.86 -12.46 12.89
C SER A 39 4.05 -12.31 14.40
N GLY A 40 5.20 -12.74 14.93
CA GLY A 40 5.38 -12.94 16.37
C GLY A 40 5.86 -11.73 17.18
N SER A 41 6.60 -10.79 16.59
CA SER A 41 7.30 -9.73 17.37
C SER A 41 6.92 -8.30 17.02
N CYS A 42 6.64 -7.99 15.74
CA CYS A 42 6.28 -6.63 15.32
C CYS A 42 4.81 -6.25 15.56
N PHE A 43 3.93 -7.25 15.66
CA PHE A 43 2.48 -7.03 15.62
C PHE A 43 1.73 -7.61 16.82
N THR A 44 2.43 -8.30 17.73
CA THR A 44 1.89 -8.82 19.01
C THR A 44 1.94 -7.78 20.14
N ASN A 45 2.71 -6.70 19.99
CA ASN A 45 2.67 -5.55 20.89
C ASN A 45 2.20 -4.31 20.10
N PRO A 46 0.91 -3.93 20.17
CA PRO A 46 0.40 -2.85 19.35
C PRO A 46 0.96 -1.55 19.88
N HIS A 47 1.95 -1.03 19.19
CA HIS A 47 2.09 0.40 19.14
C HIS A 47 0.88 0.95 18.39
N GLU A 48 -0.10 1.50 19.11
CA GLU A 48 -1.27 2.18 18.53
C GLU A 48 -0.87 3.19 17.45
N MET A 49 0.36 3.72 17.54
CA MET A 49 0.95 4.68 16.61
C MET A 49 1.77 4.07 15.45
N LEU A 50 1.62 2.78 15.10
CA LEU A 50 2.40 2.16 14.02
C LEU A 50 2.22 2.91 12.68
N GLY A 51 0.97 3.17 12.27
CA GLY A 51 0.67 3.91 11.04
C GLY A 51 1.29 5.30 11.04
N LYS A 52 1.14 6.04 12.14
CA LYS A 52 1.74 7.36 12.35
C LYS A 52 3.25 7.38 12.21
N ARG A 53 3.94 6.40 12.79
CA ARG A 53 5.40 6.29 12.69
C ARG A 53 5.87 5.92 11.29
N ILE A 54 5.10 5.10 10.57
CA ILE A 54 5.36 4.80 9.16
C ILE A 54 5.22 6.07 8.32
N MET A 55 4.14 6.84 8.48
CA MET A 55 3.95 8.10 7.75
C MET A 55 5.06 9.10 8.05
N LYS A 56 5.43 9.27 9.33
CA LYS A 56 6.55 10.12 9.73
C LYS A 56 7.86 9.70 9.04
N ARG A 57 8.18 8.40 9.06
CA ARG A 57 9.37 7.88 8.37
C ARG A 57 9.33 8.09 6.85
N ALA A 58 8.15 8.00 6.24
CA ALA A 58 7.99 8.26 4.81
C ALA A 58 8.28 9.72 4.49
N CYS A 59 7.87 10.66 5.34
CA CYS A 59 8.24 12.07 5.23
C CYS A 59 9.76 12.25 5.38
N ASP A 60 10.39 11.60 6.35
CA ASP A 60 11.84 11.68 6.58
C ASP A 60 12.67 11.06 5.44
N LEU A 61 12.07 10.18 4.63
CA LEU A 61 12.72 9.52 3.50
C LEU A 61 12.77 10.37 2.25
N LYS A 62 11.71 11.15 2.00
CA LYS A 62 11.51 11.90 0.76
C LYS A 62 10.66 13.14 1.00
N ASP A 63 11.25 14.30 0.73
CA ASP A 63 10.62 15.61 0.88
C ASP A 63 9.37 15.76 -0.01
N GLU A 64 9.34 15.15 -1.19
CA GLU A 64 8.15 15.20 -2.05
C GLU A 64 6.96 14.45 -1.45
N PHE A 65 7.22 13.34 -0.73
CA PHE A 65 6.18 12.66 0.03
C PHE A 65 5.76 13.49 1.23
N ALA A 66 6.70 14.12 1.93
CA ALA A 66 6.41 15.01 3.04
C ALA A 66 5.50 16.17 2.62
N ALA A 67 5.84 16.85 1.51
CA ALA A 67 5.04 17.93 0.96
C ALA A 67 3.61 17.49 0.64
N PHE A 68 3.46 16.34 -0.05
CA PHE A 68 2.14 15.74 -0.29
C PHE A 68 1.41 15.46 1.03
N TYR A 69 2.04 14.76 1.97
CA TYR A 69 1.40 14.36 3.22
C TYR A 69 0.96 15.56 4.07
N THR A 70 1.76 16.63 4.12
CA THR A 70 1.42 17.86 4.85
C THR A 70 0.36 18.71 4.17
N SER A 71 0.12 18.51 2.86
CA SER A 71 -0.95 19.19 2.13
C SER A 71 -2.34 18.59 2.36
N LEU A 72 -2.40 17.37 2.89
CA LEU A 72 -3.65 16.70 3.25
C LEU A 72 -4.25 17.30 4.54
N GLU A 73 -5.57 17.31 4.61
CA GLU A 73 -6.31 17.66 5.83
C GLU A 73 -5.99 16.68 6.96
N LEU A 74 -6.08 17.16 8.22
CA LEU A 74 -5.73 16.36 9.39
C LEU A 74 -6.54 15.06 9.47
N GLU A 75 -7.84 15.14 9.17
CA GLU A 75 -8.74 13.97 9.16
C GLU A 75 -8.27 12.91 8.16
N HIS A 76 -7.97 13.32 6.92
CA HIS A 76 -7.44 12.42 5.89
C HIS A 76 -6.10 11.78 6.28
N ARG A 77 -5.25 12.54 7.00
CA ARG A 77 -3.98 12.02 7.50
C ARG A 77 -4.19 10.97 8.58
N ASP A 78 -5.06 11.24 9.53
CA ASP A 78 -5.39 10.30 10.61
C ASP A 78 -6.03 9.02 10.06
N GLU A 79 -6.91 9.14 9.06
CA GLU A 79 -7.50 8.00 8.35
C GLU A 79 -6.45 7.19 7.58
N LEU A 80 -5.50 7.84 6.92
CA LEU A 80 -4.38 7.19 6.23
C LEU A 80 -3.47 6.42 7.20
N GLU A 81 -3.16 7.03 8.35
CA GLU A 81 -2.40 6.41 9.43
C GLU A 81 -3.14 5.16 9.96
N GLU A 82 -4.44 5.29 10.24
CA GLU A 82 -5.27 4.19 10.74
C GLU A 82 -5.41 3.07 9.71
N CYS A 83 -5.70 3.41 8.46
CA CYS A 83 -5.82 2.45 7.35
C CYS A 83 -4.52 1.65 7.19
N THR A 84 -3.37 2.31 7.25
CA THR A 84 -2.06 1.66 7.13
C THR A 84 -1.82 0.69 8.29
N LYS A 85 -2.16 1.09 9.52
CA LYS A 85 -2.07 0.22 10.70
C LYS A 85 -2.95 -1.02 10.54
N LEU A 86 -4.24 -0.83 10.24
CA LEU A 86 -5.20 -1.93 10.11
C LEU A 86 -4.85 -2.87 8.96
N PHE A 87 -4.36 -2.31 7.85
CA PHE A 87 -3.88 -3.08 6.71
C PHE A 87 -2.75 -4.03 7.11
N LEU A 88 -1.69 -3.52 7.73
CA LEU A 88 -0.55 -4.33 8.13
C LEU A 88 -0.95 -5.40 9.16
N LYS A 89 -1.81 -5.07 10.13
CA LYS A 89 -2.36 -6.07 11.07
C LYS A 89 -3.05 -7.21 10.33
N LYS A 90 -3.96 -6.90 9.41
CA LYS A 90 -4.70 -7.92 8.64
C LYS A 90 -3.78 -8.78 7.79
N VAL A 91 -2.83 -8.16 7.09
CA VAL A 91 -1.87 -8.88 6.24
C VAL A 91 -1.02 -9.84 7.07
N VAL A 92 -0.55 -9.41 8.24
CA VAL A 92 0.29 -10.23 9.12
C VAL A 92 -0.51 -11.39 9.70
N THR A 93 -1.75 -11.16 10.15
CA THR A 93 -2.65 -12.23 10.61
C THR A 93 -2.95 -13.28 9.53
N ASN A 94 -2.90 -12.89 8.25
CA ASN A 94 -3.19 -13.77 7.12
C ASN A 94 -1.94 -14.16 6.32
N ILE A 95 -0.73 -14.00 6.87
CA ILE A 95 0.53 -14.13 6.11
C ILE A 95 0.76 -15.53 5.48
N ASP A 96 0.08 -16.54 6.01
CA ASP A 96 0.10 -17.92 5.48
C ASP A 96 -0.85 -18.09 4.27
N TYR A 97 -1.79 -17.17 4.07
CA TYR A 97 -2.81 -17.21 3.01
C TYR A 97 -2.49 -16.17 1.92
N VAL A 98 -1.67 -16.57 0.96
CA VAL A 98 -1.16 -15.73 -0.14
C VAL A 98 -2.26 -14.98 -0.90
N ASP A 99 -3.33 -15.68 -1.23
CA ASP A 99 -4.44 -15.10 -2.00
C ASP A 99 -5.16 -14.02 -1.19
N GLU A 100 -5.30 -14.24 0.13
CA GLU A 100 -5.91 -13.27 1.02
C GLU A 100 -4.98 -12.06 1.25
N VAL A 101 -3.67 -12.27 1.43
CA VAL A 101 -2.69 -11.18 1.50
C VAL A 101 -2.72 -10.34 0.22
N THR A 102 -2.81 -10.99 -0.94
CA THR A 102 -2.90 -10.30 -2.24
C THR A 102 -4.19 -9.48 -2.32
N ARG A 103 -5.33 -10.08 -1.99
CA ARG A 103 -6.64 -9.41 -1.99
C ARG A 103 -6.65 -8.19 -1.07
N LEU A 104 -6.17 -8.34 0.17
CA LEU A 104 -6.06 -7.25 1.15
C LEU A 104 -5.14 -6.12 0.67
N SER A 105 -4.03 -6.47 0.04
CA SER A 105 -3.05 -5.52 -0.50
C SER A 105 -3.62 -4.74 -1.68
N GLU A 106 -4.28 -5.42 -2.61
CA GLU A 106 -4.94 -4.77 -3.72
C GLU A 106 -6.03 -3.82 -3.22
N GLU A 107 -6.91 -4.27 -2.32
CA GLU A 107 -7.97 -3.44 -1.73
C GLU A 107 -7.40 -2.17 -1.07
N PHE A 108 -6.29 -2.30 -0.35
CA PHE A 108 -5.59 -1.15 0.24
C PHE A 108 -5.09 -0.18 -0.83
N GLY A 109 -4.46 -0.68 -1.90
CA GLY A 109 -3.93 0.14 -2.99
C GLY A 109 -5.01 0.87 -3.80
N GLN A 110 -6.20 0.29 -3.94
CA GLN A 110 -7.33 0.90 -4.64
C GLN A 110 -7.77 2.22 -3.98
N ARG A 111 -7.71 2.32 -2.65
CA ARG A 111 -8.12 3.52 -1.90
C ARG A 111 -7.31 4.77 -2.23
N PHE A 112 -6.02 4.60 -2.54
CA PHE A 112 -5.14 5.72 -2.89
C PHE A 112 -5.48 6.37 -4.25
N VAL A 113 -6.37 5.77 -5.04
CA VAL A 113 -6.77 6.34 -6.34
C VAL A 113 -7.53 7.66 -6.17
N GLU A 114 -8.26 7.82 -5.08
CA GLU A 114 -9.00 9.05 -4.74
C GLU A 114 -8.04 10.20 -4.40
N LEU A 115 -6.93 9.88 -3.72
CA LEU A 115 -5.89 10.85 -3.36
C LEU A 115 -5.08 11.37 -4.55
N ARG A 116 -5.25 10.82 -5.76
CA ARG A 116 -4.59 11.34 -6.96
C ARG A 116 -5.00 12.78 -7.28
N ALA A 117 -6.26 13.15 -7.00
CA ALA A 117 -6.73 14.52 -7.18
C ALA A 117 -5.98 15.50 -6.26
N GLN A 118 -5.46 14.99 -5.14
CA GLN A 118 -4.69 15.72 -4.13
C GLN A 118 -3.16 15.59 -4.35
N GLY A 119 -2.74 15.06 -5.51
CA GLY A 119 -1.32 14.96 -5.89
C GLY A 119 -0.62 13.64 -5.53
N PHE A 120 -1.35 12.61 -5.09
CA PHE A 120 -0.75 11.30 -4.83
C PHE A 120 -0.14 10.67 -6.09
N ARG A 121 1.07 10.14 -5.98
CA ARG A 121 1.81 9.46 -7.05
C ARG A 121 2.05 7.99 -6.71
N ALA A 122 1.92 7.10 -7.69
CA ALA A 122 2.19 5.68 -7.50
C ALA A 122 3.64 5.37 -7.06
N ASP A 123 4.59 6.25 -7.35
CA ASP A 123 5.98 6.14 -6.89
C ASP A 123 6.09 6.23 -5.36
N TYR A 124 5.11 6.84 -4.69
CA TYR A 124 5.06 6.95 -3.23
C TYR A 124 4.85 5.60 -2.54
N PHE A 125 4.32 4.59 -3.23
CA PHE A 125 4.24 3.24 -2.67
C PHE A 125 5.62 2.62 -2.40
N ALA A 126 6.65 2.97 -3.18
CA ALA A 126 8.01 2.52 -2.89
C ALA A 126 8.53 3.15 -1.59
N ILE A 127 8.21 4.43 -1.37
CA ILE A 127 8.58 5.17 -0.15
C ILE A 127 7.86 4.57 1.07
N LEU A 128 6.55 4.28 0.93
CA LEU A 128 5.77 3.64 1.97
C LEU A 128 6.27 2.23 2.31
N ALA A 129 6.70 1.46 1.30
CA ALA A 129 7.30 0.14 1.51
C ALA A 129 8.59 0.26 2.32
N ASP A 130 9.50 1.16 1.93
CA ASP A 130 10.76 1.37 2.64
C ASP A 130 10.53 1.88 4.07
N ALA A 131 9.60 2.81 4.26
CA ALA A 131 9.21 3.30 5.58
C ALA A 131 8.66 2.19 6.47
N THR A 132 7.79 1.33 5.92
CA THR A 132 7.20 0.17 6.62
C THR A 132 8.28 -0.82 7.04
N ILE A 133 9.17 -1.21 6.11
CA ILE A 133 10.27 -2.14 6.39
C ILE A 133 11.15 -1.59 7.52
N LYS A 134 11.53 -0.31 7.45
CA LYS A 134 12.38 0.32 8.46
C LYS A 134 11.69 0.39 9.83
N GLU A 135 10.40 0.70 9.88
CA GLU A 135 9.65 0.75 11.14
C GLU A 135 9.49 -0.65 11.73
N CYS A 136 9.04 -1.64 10.96
CA CYS A 136 8.92 -3.01 11.44
C CYS A 136 10.27 -3.56 11.92
N THR A 137 11.36 -3.35 11.15
CA THR A 137 12.71 -3.76 11.55
C THR A 137 13.17 -3.08 12.84
N HIS A 138 12.85 -1.80 13.02
CA HIS A 138 13.18 -1.07 14.23
C HIS A 138 12.44 -1.63 15.45
N LEU A 139 11.14 -1.94 15.31
CA LEU A 139 10.36 -2.57 16.37
C LEU A 139 10.88 -3.97 16.72
N ASP A 140 11.36 -4.71 15.73
CA ASP A 140 11.90 -6.06 15.92
C ASP A 140 13.33 -6.08 16.48
N SER A 141 14.03 -4.94 16.45
CA SER A 141 15.45 -4.86 16.81
C SER A 141 15.75 -5.26 18.26
N ALA A 142 14.76 -5.16 19.14
CA ALA A 142 14.86 -5.58 20.55
C ALA A 142 14.62 -7.08 20.75
N VAL A 143 14.10 -7.79 19.74
CA VAL A 143 13.69 -9.21 19.85
C VAL A 143 14.62 -10.11 19.05
N HIS A 144 15.06 -9.69 17.87
CA HIS A 144 15.82 -10.52 16.94
C HIS A 144 17.07 -9.81 16.39
N LYS A 145 18.03 -10.59 15.88
CA LYS A 145 19.27 -10.07 15.27
C LYS A 145 18.98 -9.32 13.97
N ALA A 146 19.49 -8.09 13.85
CA ALA A 146 19.19 -7.15 12.75
C ALA A 146 19.33 -7.72 11.31
N HIS A 147 20.28 -8.62 11.07
CA HIS A 147 20.52 -9.17 9.73
C HIS A 147 19.38 -10.10 9.25
N THR A 148 18.83 -10.94 10.13
CA THR A 148 17.77 -11.90 9.75
C THR A 148 16.41 -11.24 9.59
N THR A 149 16.17 -10.16 10.33
CA THR A 149 14.89 -9.43 10.36
C THR A 149 14.76 -8.52 9.15
N THR A 150 15.82 -7.80 8.80
CA THR A 150 15.86 -6.92 7.63
C THR A 150 15.52 -7.69 6.35
N GLN A 151 16.13 -8.87 6.14
CA GLN A 151 15.84 -9.68 4.96
C GLN A 151 14.37 -10.15 4.92
N ALA A 152 13.82 -10.55 6.06
CA ALA A 152 12.44 -10.99 6.19
C ALA A 152 11.45 -9.87 5.85
N PHE A 153 11.63 -8.70 6.46
CA PHE A 153 10.77 -7.54 6.19
C PHE A 153 10.91 -7.01 4.78
N SER A 154 12.10 -7.05 4.17
CA SER A 154 12.28 -6.68 2.77
C SER A 154 11.51 -7.60 1.82
N GLN A 155 11.53 -8.91 2.06
CA GLN A 155 10.73 -9.87 1.25
C GLN A 155 9.23 -9.64 1.44
N PHE A 156 8.79 -9.44 2.68
CA PHE A 156 7.42 -9.08 3.02
C PHE A 156 6.97 -7.80 2.31
N GLY A 157 7.74 -6.72 2.43
CA GLY A 157 7.45 -5.44 1.81
C GLY A 157 7.37 -5.53 0.29
N ALA A 158 8.31 -6.23 -0.35
CA ALA A 158 8.28 -6.44 -1.80
C ALA A 158 7.03 -7.18 -2.28
N MET A 159 6.62 -8.23 -1.56
CA MET A 159 5.41 -9.00 -1.87
C MET A 159 4.16 -8.15 -1.71
N VAL A 160 3.99 -7.56 -0.53
CA VAL A 160 2.79 -6.79 -0.16
C VAL A 160 2.64 -5.56 -1.05
N PHE A 161 3.68 -4.73 -1.17
CA PHE A 161 3.60 -3.49 -1.92
C PHE A 161 3.62 -3.67 -3.44
N SER A 162 4.02 -4.83 -3.97
CA SER A 162 3.74 -5.17 -5.37
C SER A 162 2.24 -5.26 -5.61
N SER A 163 1.53 -6.03 -4.78
CA SER A 163 0.08 -6.20 -4.87
C SER A 163 -0.68 -4.90 -4.59
N VAL A 164 -0.20 -4.06 -3.65
CA VAL A 164 -0.76 -2.71 -3.43
C VAL A 164 -0.71 -1.87 -4.72
N ARG A 165 0.44 -1.84 -5.40
CA ARG A 165 0.58 -1.10 -6.67
C ARG A 165 -0.31 -1.67 -7.77
N ASP A 166 -0.42 -3.00 -7.85
CA ASP A 166 -1.27 -3.66 -8.83
C ASP A 166 -2.76 -3.33 -8.60
N GLY A 167 -3.21 -3.28 -7.35
CA GLY A 167 -4.55 -2.81 -6.96
C GLY A 167 -4.82 -1.37 -7.40
N PHE A 168 -3.89 -0.46 -7.11
CA PHE A 168 -3.98 0.94 -7.55
C PHE A 168 -4.15 1.07 -9.07
N TYR A 169 -3.29 0.40 -9.86
CA TYR A 169 -3.39 0.49 -11.33
C TYR A 169 -4.63 -0.22 -11.88
N THR A 170 -5.10 -1.28 -11.24
CA THR A 170 -6.33 -1.97 -11.62
C THR A 170 -7.54 -1.05 -11.46
N GLU A 171 -7.61 -0.33 -10.35
CA GLU A 171 -8.70 0.60 -10.09
C GLU A 171 -8.64 1.85 -10.97
N VAL A 172 -7.46 2.42 -11.20
CA VAL A 172 -7.29 3.49 -12.20
C VAL A 172 -7.81 3.07 -13.58
N ARG A 173 -7.54 1.83 -14.01
CA ARG A 173 -8.06 1.30 -15.27
C ARG A 173 -9.57 1.06 -15.21
N ARG A 174 -10.11 0.60 -14.07
CA ARG A 174 -11.55 0.39 -13.86
C ARG A 174 -12.31 1.70 -14.03
N ILE A 175 -11.88 2.76 -13.34
CA ILE A 175 -12.50 4.09 -13.43
C ILE A 175 -12.50 4.59 -14.88
N ARG A 176 -11.36 4.50 -15.60
CA ARG A 176 -11.30 4.91 -17.00
C ARG A 176 -12.30 4.18 -17.90
N ARG A 177 -12.50 2.87 -17.68
CA ARG A 177 -13.48 2.08 -18.47
C ARG A 177 -14.92 2.45 -18.11
N ALA A 178 -15.22 2.68 -16.84
CA ALA A 178 -16.54 3.10 -16.38
C ALA A 178 -16.91 4.51 -16.92
N SER A 179 -15.93 5.42 -16.98
CA SER A 179 -16.12 6.74 -17.59
C SER A 179 -16.26 6.69 -19.11
N ASN A 180 -15.80 5.61 -19.76
CA ASN A 180 -15.87 5.43 -21.22
C ASN A 180 -17.10 4.62 -21.67
N SER A 181 -17.86 4.02 -20.73
CA SER A 181 -19.10 3.29 -21.03
C SER A 181 -20.34 4.18 -21.05
N PHE A 182 -20.23 5.47 -20.75
CA PHE A 182 -21.36 6.42 -20.80
C PHE A 182 -21.54 7.10 -22.17
N SER A 183 -20.69 6.79 -23.15
CA SER A 183 -20.75 7.37 -24.51
C SER A 183 -20.96 6.37 -25.64
N VAL A 184 -21.18 5.08 -25.33
CA VAL A 184 -21.56 4.06 -26.33
C VAL A 184 -22.99 3.61 -26.05
N GLY A 185 -23.95 4.17 -26.79
CA GLY A 185 -25.23 3.48 -26.99
C GLY A 185 -26.54 4.26 -27.06
N SER A 186 -26.58 5.56 -27.41
CA SER A 186 -27.82 6.14 -27.97
C SER A 186 -28.01 5.66 -29.42
N ASN A 187 -28.23 4.35 -29.58
CA ASN A 187 -28.90 3.69 -30.71
C ASN A 187 -28.71 2.17 -30.58
N SER A 188 -29.61 1.49 -29.87
CA SER A 188 -29.95 0.13 -30.24
C SER A 188 -31.43 -0.11 -30.03
N SER A 189 -32.07 -0.46 -31.14
CA SER A 189 -33.49 -0.70 -31.30
C SER A 189 -34.00 -1.77 -30.33
N VAL A 190 -35.16 -1.49 -29.76
CA VAL A 190 -36.01 -2.41 -29.00
C VAL A 190 -36.22 -3.71 -29.79
N ARG A 191 -35.65 -4.83 -29.32
CA ARG A 191 -36.13 -6.16 -29.69
C ARG A 191 -36.31 -7.01 -28.44
N ARG A 192 -37.54 -6.96 -27.91
CA ARG A 192 -38.04 -7.86 -26.87
C ARG A 192 -37.82 -9.31 -27.29
N LYS A 193 -37.21 -10.12 -26.42
CA LYS A 193 -37.59 -11.53 -26.27
C LYS A 193 -37.48 -11.96 -24.81
N LYS A 194 -38.59 -12.54 -24.34
CA LYS A 194 -38.94 -13.00 -22.99
C LYS A 194 -38.41 -14.42 -22.75
N THR A 195 -38.42 -14.82 -21.46
CA THR A 195 -38.26 -16.15 -20.81
C THR A 195 -36.83 -16.48 -20.33
N SER A 196 -36.55 -16.97 -19.12
CA SER A 196 -37.35 -17.33 -17.92
C SER A 196 -36.36 -17.65 -16.77
N ASP A 197 -36.86 -17.63 -15.54
CA ASP A 197 -36.21 -17.90 -14.24
C ASP A 197 -35.07 -18.93 -14.18
N SER A 198 -34.06 -18.63 -13.34
CA SER A 198 -33.63 -19.51 -12.24
C SER A 198 -32.72 -18.77 -11.25
N ASP A 199 -32.89 -19.15 -10.00
CA ASP A 199 -32.57 -18.52 -8.72
C ASP A 199 -31.11 -18.75 -8.22
N ALA A 200 -30.81 -18.04 -7.12
CA ALA A 200 -29.84 -18.32 -6.06
C ALA A 200 -28.44 -17.69 -6.12
N GLY A 201 -28.11 -16.92 -5.08
CA GLY A 201 -26.73 -16.84 -4.57
C GLY A 201 -26.29 -15.51 -3.96
N ASN A 202 -26.97 -15.08 -2.90
CA ASN A 202 -26.57 -14.06 -1.91
C ASN A 202 -25.03 -13.93 -1.72
N ARG A 203 -24.47 -12.75 -2.00
CA ARG A 203 -23.11 -12.38 -1.58
C ARG A 203 -23.18 -11.33 -0.49
N SER A 204 -22.74 -11.75 0.68
CA SER A 204 -22.55 -10.98 1.90
C SER A 204 -21.90 -9.63 1.64
N ARG A 205 -22.55 -8.59 2.14
CA ARG A 205 -22.00 -7.23 2.27
C ARG A 205 -20.80 -7.31 3.22
N GLY A 206 -19.59 -7.33 2.66
CA GLY A 206 -18.41 -6.91 3.39
C GLY A 206 -18.62 -5.46 3.80
N THR A 207 -18.26 -5.13 5.04
CA THR A 207 -18.24 -3.78 5.58
C THR A 207 -17.48 -2.86 4.62
N ALA A 208 -18.23 -2.10 3.83
CA ALA A 208 -17.71 -1.08 2.95
C ALA A 208 -17.18 0.05 3.84
N TRP A 209 -15.88 0.30 3.72
CA TRP A 209 -15.28 1.53 4.24
C TRP A 209 -15.68 2.62 3.25
N SER A 210 -16.70 3.40 3.62
CA SER A 210 -17.19 4.50 2.79
C SER A 210 -16.33 5.74 3.04
N PHE A 211 -15.70 6.24 1.99
CA PHE A 211 -15.32 7.65 1.90
C PHE A 211 -16.45 8.39 1.18
N ASP A 212 -16.93 9.47 1.77
CA ASP A 212 -17.90 10.34 1.10
C ASP A 212 -17.20 11.11 -0.03
N PRO A 213 -17.75 11.10 -1.26
CA PRO A 213 -17.14 11.80 -2.38
C PRO A 213 -17.31 13.31 -2.21
N VAL A 214 -16.20 14.04 -2.01
CA VAL A 214 -16.21 15.50 -1.94
C VAL A 214 -16.39 16.10 -3.33
N HIS A 215 -17.38 16.99 -3.45
CA HIS A 215 -17.62 17.86 -4.59
C HIS A 215 -16.35 18.67 -4.93
N VAL A 216 -15.82 18.46 -6.14
CA VAL A 216 -14.76 19.30 -6.69
C VAL A 216 -15.34 20.68 -7.00
N ALA A 217 -15.11 21.65 -6.10
CA ALA A 217 -15.32 23.05 -6.39
C ALA A 217 -14.28 23.52 -7.42
N LYS A 218 -14.76 23.80 -8.62
CA LYS A 218 -14.00 24.33 -9.75
C LYS A 218 -13.54 25.74 -9.39
N VAL A 219 -12.27 25.91 -9.02
CA VAL A 219 -11.69 27.24 -8.86
C VAL A 219 -11.62 27.88 -10.24
N GLY A 220 -12.48 28.87 -10.44
CA GLY A 220 -12.63 29.63 -11.66
C GLY A 220 -11.37 30.42 -11.98
N SER A 221 -10.95 30.28 -13.23
CA SER A 221 -10.11 31.22 -13.95
C SER A 221 -10.64 32.64 -13.81
N LEU A 222 -9.87 33.53 -13.19
CA LEU A 222 -9.99 34.97 -13.36
C LEU A 222 -8.67 35.47 -13.95
N GLY A 223 -8.68 35.59 -15.27
CA GLY A 223 -7.74 36.44 -15.98
C GLY A 223 -8.31 37.87 -16.03
N ARG A 224 -7.50 38.83 -15.64
CA ARG A 224 -7.00 39.95 -16.44
C ARG A 224 -6.16 40.86 -15.55
#